data_AF-A0A1V5LM94-F1
#
_entry.id   AF-A0A1V5LM94-F1
#
_cell.length_a   1.000
_cell.length_b   1.000
_cell.length_c   1.000
_cell.angle_alpha   90.00
_cell.angle_beta   90.00
_cell.angle_gamma   90.00
#
_symmetry.space_group_name_H-M   'P 1'
#
loop_
_entity.id
_entity.type
_entity.pdbx_description
1 polymer ?
#
loop_
_entity_poly.entity_id
_entity_poly.type
_entity_poly.pdbx_seq_one_letter_code
_entity_poly.pdbx_strand_id
1 'polypeptide(L)' 'MALVWSAEAVNTAFEFLCDIVHPGFFPAVEKAKNIAAAAVLICATGAAVIGALVFIPHLLIR' A
#
# COMPACT_ATOMS: atom_id res chain seq x y z
N MET A 1 0.03 -2.70 11.39
CA MET A 1 1.06 -1.75 10.93
C MET A 1 2.20 -2.43 10.19
N ALA A 2 2.85 -3.47 10.73
CA ALA A 2 3.95 -4.18 10.05
C ALA A 2 3.66 -4.49 8.56
N LEU A 3 2.50 -5.05 8.24
CA LEU A 3 2.11 -5.38 6.86
C LEU A 3 2.03 -4.14 5.94
N VAL A 4 1.56 -3.00 6.44
CA VAL A 4 1.50 -1.74 5.67
C VAL A 4 2.92 -1.24 5.36
N TRP A 5 3.80 -1.26 6.36
CA TRP A 5 5.19 -0.85 6.21
C TRP A 5 5.96 -1.79 5.27
N SER A 6 5.71 -3.10 5.36
CA SER A 6 6.29 -4.08 4.44
C SER A 6 5.79 -3.87 3.01
N ALA A 7 4.49 -3.65 2.81
CA ALA A 7 3.92 -3.38 1.49
C ALA A 7 4.49 -2.09 0.88
N GLU A 8 4.63 -1.04 1.68
CA GLU A 8 5.21 0.24 1.23
C GLU A 8 6.69 0.08 0.84
N ALA A 9 7.48 -0.58 1.68
CA ALA A 9 8.89 -0.84 1.37
C ALA A 9 9.06 -1.63 0.07
N VAL A 10 8.21 -2.62 -0.17
CA VAL A 10 8.19 -3.39 -1.43
C VAL A 10 7.72 -2.52 -2.61
N ASN A 11 6.70 -1.68 -2.44
CA ASN A 11 6.24 -0.75 -3.47
C ASN A 11 7.36 0.21 -3.90
N THR A 12 8.06 0.83 -2.94
CA THR A 12 9.19 1.72 -3.23
C THR A 12 10.35 0.97 -3.90
N ALA A 13 10.69 -0.22 -3.42
CA ALA A 13 11.75 -1.04 -4.04
C ALA A 13 11.40 -1.43 -5.49
N PHE A 14 10.15 -1.77 -5.74
CA PHE A 14 9.63 -2.10 -7.08
C PHE A 14 9.64 -0.88 -8.00
N GLU A 15 9.22 0.28 -7.50
CA GLU A 15 9.27 1.53 -8.24
C GLU A 15 10.70 1.88 -8.67
N PHE A 16 11.66 1.79 -7.74
CA PHE A 16 13.06 2.05 -8.02
C PHE A 16 13.64 1.07 -9.05
N LEU A 17 13.27 -0.21 -8.99
CA LEU A 17 13.64 -1.20 -10.00
C LEU A 17 13.10 -0.81 -11.38
N CYS A 18 11.84 -0.41 -11.48
CA CYS A 18 11.22 0.04 -12.72
C CYS A 18 11.92 1.26 -13.32
N ASP A 19 12.30 2.24 -12.49
CA ASP A 19 12.98 3.46 -12.94
C ASP A 19 14.38 3.19 -13.48
N ILE A 20 15.09 2.20 -12.92
CA ILE A 20 16.38 1.75 -13.43
C ILE A 20 16.23 0.99 -14.76
N VAL A 21 15.26 0.07 -14.85
CA VAL A 21 15.08 -0.79 -16.03
C VAL A 21 14.49 -0.01 -17.21
N HIS A 22 13.59 0.93 -16.93
CA HIS A 22 12.86 1.73 -17.92
C HIS A 22 12.82 3.22 -17.49
N PRO A 23 13.90 3.99 -17.72
CA PRO A 23 14.02 5.39 -17.27
C PRO A 23 13.13 6.41 -18.02
N GLY A 24 12.29 5.95 -18.96
CA GLY A 24 11.33 6.75 -19.69
C GLY A 24 9.90 6.39 -19.33
N PHE A 25 8.92 7.07 -19.93
CA PHE A 25 7.52 6.70 -19.73
C PHE A 25 7.16 5.47 -20.57
N PHE A 26 6.72 4.40 -19.89
CA PHE A 26 6.19 3.20 -20.52
C PHE A 26 4.84 2.85 -19.90
N PRO A 27 3.74 2.78 -20.68
CA PRO A 27 2.40 2.53 -20.15
C PRO A 27 2.27 1.23 -19.35
N ALA A 28 3.09 0.21 -19.66
CA ALA A 28 3.11 -1.04 -18.92
C ALA A 28 3.74 -0.88 -17.52
N VAL A 29 4.82 -0.08 -17.43
CA VAL A 29 5.50 0.22 -16.15
C VAL A 29 4.57 1.04 -15.25
N GLU A 30 3.88 2.03 -15.81
CA GLU A 30 2.87 2.80 -15.09
C GLU A 30 1.80 1.90 -14.48
N LYS A 31 1.25 0.96 -15.26
CA LYS A 31 0.27 -0.03 -14.76
C LYS A 31 0.85 -0.88 -13.64
N ALA A 32 2.10 -1.33 -13.76
CA ALA A 32 2.76 -2.13 -12.73
C ALA A 32 2.93 -1.34 -11.42
N LYS A 33 3.39 -0.08 -11.51
CA LYS A 33 3.49 0.84 -10.36
C LYS A 33 2.13 1.08 -9.71
N ASN A 34 1.08 1.29 -10.50
CA ASN A 34 -0.28 1.48 -9.99
C ASN A 34 -0.80 0.25 -9.22
N ILE A 35 -0.48 -0.96 -9.68
CA ILE A 35 -0.85 -2.20 -8.99
C ILE A 35 -0.08 -2.34 -7.67
N ALA A 36 1.22 -2.00 -7.65
CA ALA A 36 2.02 -2.00 -6.43
C ALA A 36 1.47 -1.01 -5.38
N ALA A 37 1.12 0.21 -5.80
CA ALA A 37 0.48 1.19 -4.93
C ALA A 37 -0.92 0.72 -4.43
N ALA A 38 -1.69 0.03 -5.28
CA ALA A 38 -2.97 -0.55 -4.87
C ALA A 38 -2.79 -1.62 -3.77
N ALA A 39 -1.71 -2.40 -3.79
CA ALA A 39 -1.41 -3.36 -2.73
C ALA A 39 -1.19 -2.66 -1.37
N VAL A 40 -0.49 -1.52 -1.36
CA VAL A 40 -0.33 -0.68 -0.16
C VAL A 40 -1.69 -0.19 0.34
N LEU A 41 -2.55 0.28 -0.56
CA LEU A 41 -3.89 0.77 -0.21
C LEU A 41 -4.75 -0.32 0.43
N ILE A 42 -4.70 -1.56 -0.08
CA ILE A 42 -5.40 -2.70 0.52
C ILE A 42 -4.90 -2.96 1.93
N CYS A 43 -3.58 -2.95 2.13
CA CYS A 43 -2.97 -3.15 3.45
C CYS A 43 -3.38 -2.05 4.43
N ALA A 44 -3.34 -0.79 4.00
CA ALA A 44 -3.71 0.37 4.81
C ALA A 44 -5.20 0.35 5.17
N THR A 45 -6.07 0.01 4.22
CA THR A 45 -7.52 -0.12 4.44
C THR A 45 -7.81 -1.24 5.43
N GLY A 46 -7.18 -2.40 5.28
CA GLY A 46 -7.32 -3.50 6.25
C GLY A 46 -6.89 -3.10 7.65
N ALA A 47 -5.78 -2.36 7.77
CA ALA A 47 -5.32 -1.85 9.06
C ALA A 47 -6.31 -0.84 9.69
N ALA A 48 -6.91 0.04 8.89
CA ALA A 48 -7.93 0.98 9.33
C ALA A 48 -9.22 0.25 9.78
N VAL A 49 -9.66 -0.76 9.03
CA VAL A 49 -10.83 -1.59 9.39
C VAL A 49 -10.59 -2.31 10.71
N ILE A 50 -9.42 -2.93 10.91
CA ILE A 50 -9.08 -3.58 12.19
C ILE A 50 -9.09 -2.56 13.33
N GLY A 51 -8.48 -1.39 13.13
CA GLY A 51 -8.52 -0.31 14.12
C GLY A 51 -9.94 0.12 14.45
N ALA A 52 -10.78 0.32 13.44
CA ALA A 52 -12.19 0.65 13.61
C ALA A 52 -12.94 -0.42 14.41
N LEU A 53 -12.78 -1.71 14.08
CA LEU A 53 -13.42 -2.81 14.80
C LEU A 53 -13.01 -2.88 16.28
N VAL A 54 -11.76 -2.54 16.59
CA VAL A 54 -11.27 -2.52 17.98
C VAL A 54 -11.76 -1.29 18.74
N PHE A 55 -11.64 -0.09 18.15
CA PHE A 55 -11.86 1.16 18.86
C PHE A 55 -13.31 1.67 18.82
N ILE A 56 -14.06 1.44 17.74
CA ILE A 56 -15.45 1.91 17.61
C ILE A 56 -16.35 1.39 18.75
N PRO A 57 -16.34 0.09 19.12
CA PRO A 57 -17.17 -0.38 20.22
C PRO A 57 -16.83 0.32 21.54
N HIS A 58 -15.53 0.53 21.82
CA HIS A 58 -15.09 1.22 23.04
C HIS A 58 -15.46 2.70 23.06
N LEU A 59 -15.58 3.35 21.89
CA LEU A 59 -16.00 4.74 21.75
C LEU A 59 -17.52 4.91 21.77
N LEU A 60 -18.30 3.91 21.35
CA LEU A 60 -19.76 3.96 21.31
C LEU A 60 -20.43 3.44 22.59
N ILE A 61 -19.76 2.55 23.33
CA ILE A 61 -20.29 1.92 24.57
C ILE A 61 -19.89 2.72 25.81
N ARG A 62 -18.95 3.65 25.68
CA ARG A 62 -18.72 4.72 26.67
C ARG A 62 -19.63 5.90 26.38
#